data_AF-A0A838ULK6-F1
#
_entry.id   AF-A0A838ULK6-F1
#
_cell.length_a   1.000
_cell.length_b   1.000
_cell.length_c   1.000
_cell.angle_alpha   90.00
_cell.angle_beta   90.00
_cell.angle_gamma   90.00
#
_symmetry.space_group_name_H-M   'P 1'
#
loop_
_entity.id
_entity.type
_entity.pdbx_description
1 polymer ?
#
loop_
_entity_poly.entity_id
_entity_poly.type
_entity_poly.pdbx_seq_one_letter_code
_entity_poly.pdbx_strand_id
1 'polypeptide(L)'
;MLITLTAQAHDAPDLGYLFAKNPGSVFSRDFSAGRVWVFYPTVQADRITIALLTEIDPIALVRGSVTIDQYVNDRPYVASSLISVALGTAFASALAGSTKEHAERLTERIAWEIVIPVVACDAGADFITRIFAPLGYTVALDQLPLDPHLPSLGASDLFHVTLTGAQTMQDALSHLYVLLPVLDDSKHYYVDAQEVAKLQSHGGTWLARHPERAVIAHRYLRHQRGLVADALAGLAEDLPPATALAADEMAAPVTPDDALPSLHQQRLDAVMAAIHEIGATSLADLGCGEGRLLEMALHVPTLTRILGMDVASAVLARAARRLHLDELSEAQRERIQLIHGSLLYRDRRLAGFDVATLVEVIEHLDPPRLGALAQVVFGQSRPRRVIVTTPNRDYNTRYPLGERLRHTDHRFEWSRAEAHAWADQIVATFSYTVAQRDLGPADPDLGGPSQMLIFDRSE
;
A
#
# COMPACT_ATOMS: atom_id res chain seq x y z
N MET A 1 19.71 -7.55 -4.16
CA MET A 1 19.64 -7.23 -2.72
C MET A 1 20.36 -8.29 -1.89
N LEU A 2 21.01 -7.94 -0.77
CA LEU A 2 21.78 -8.85 0.11
C LEU A 2 21.18 -8.86 1.52
N ILE A 3 21.05 -10.03 2.15
CA ILE A 3 20.79 -10.17 3.59
C ILE A 3 21.81 -11.14 4.17
N THR A 4 22.35 -10.82 5.34
CA THR A 4 23.28 -11.72 6.05
C THR A 4 22.72 -12.12 7.41
N LEU A 5 22.81 -13.41 7.72
CA LEU A 5 22.50 -13.98 9.03
C LEU A 5 23.79 -14.54 9.62
N THR A 6 24.30 -13.90 10.65
CA THR A 6 25.48 -14.37 11.39
C THR A 6 25.02 -15.03 12.67
N ALA A 7 25.40 -16.28 12.88
CA ALA A 7 25.21 -17.00 14.14
C ALA A 7 26.53 -17.07 14.91
N GLN A 8 26.45 -16.84 16.21
CA GLN A 8 27.44 -17.33 17.18
C GLN A 8 26.85 -18.54 17.91
N ALA A 9 27.48 -19.70 17.72
CA ALA A 9 27.00 -20.97 18.27
C ALA A 9 28.15 -21.97 18.38
N HIS A 10 28.03 -22.94 19.27
CA HIS A 10 28.91 -24.11 19.25
C HIS A 10 28.67 -24.93 17.98
N ASP A 11 29.75 -25.51 17.42
CA ASP A 11 29.76 -26.22 16.15
C ASP A 11 28.95 -25.48 15.09
N ALA A 12 29.29 -24.21 14.89
CA ALA A 12 28.57 -23.31 13.98
C ALA A 12 28.43 -23.85 12.54
N PRO A 13 29.40 -24.61 11.96
CA PRO A 13 29.24 -25.20 10.64
C PRO A 13 28.02 -26.13 10.50
N ASP A 14 27.62 -26.80 11.59
CA ASP A 14 26.49 -27.74 11.59
C ASP A 14 25.14 -27.01 11.41
N LEU A 15 25.08 -25.70 11.64
CA LEU A 15 23.89 -24.90 11.31
C LEU A 15 23.57 -24.97 9.82
N GLY A 16 24.55 -25.27 8.95
CA GLY A 16 24.32 -25.52 7.52
C GLY A 16 23.32 -26.66 7.26
N TYR A 17 23.24 -27.66 8.14
CA TYR A 17 22.25 -28.74 8.06
C TYR A 17 20.83 -28.22 8.30
N LEU A 18 20.65 -27.31 9.27
CA LEU A 18 19.36 -26.71 9.57
C LEU A 18 18.83 -25.88 8.38
N PHE A 19 19.71 -25.17 7.67
CA PHE A 19 19.35 -24.48 6.42
C PHE A 19 19.20 -25.41 5.20
N ALA A 20 19.59 -26.69 5.35
CA ALA A 20 19.80 -27.63 4.25
C ALA A 20 20.69 -27.02 3.14
N LYS A 21 21.79 -26.38 3.54
CA LYS A 21 22.78 -25.72 2.67
C LYS A 21 24.19 -26.04 3.16
N ASN A 22 24.97 -26.74 2.35
CA ASN A 22 26.35 -27.08 2.68
C ASN A 22 27.26 -25.83 2.64
N PRO A 23 27.97 -25.48 3.74
CA PRO A 23 28.87 -24.33 3.80
C PRO A 23 29.99 -24.32 2.76
N GLY A 24 30.42 -25.49 2.28
CA GLY A 24 31.44 -25.63 1.24
C GLY A 24 30.94 -25.44 -0.19
N SER A 25 29.67 -25.08 -0.38
CA SER A 25 29.07 -24.93 -1.72
C SER A 25 28.22 -23.67 -1.83
N VAL A 26 28.21 -23.08 -3.03
CA VAL A 26 27.28 -22.00 -3.37
C VAL A 26 26.00 -22.62 -3.91
N PHE A 27 24.87 -22.26 -3.31
CA PHE A 27 23.54 -22.63 -3.79
C PHE A 27 22.98 -21.51 -4.67
N SER A 28 22.28 -21.89 -5.74
CA SER A 28 21.54 -20.94 -6.58
C SER A 28 20.27 -21.57 -7.10
N ARG A 29 19.17 -20.80 -7.18
CA ARG A 29 17.92 -21.24 -7.80
C ARG A 29 17.16 -20.06 -8.40
N ASP A 30 16.51 -20.30 -9.55
CA ASP A 30 15.62 -19.34 -10.17
C ASP A 30 14.25 -19.31 -9.47
N PHE A 31 13.64 -18.15 -9.39
CA PHE A 31 12.29 -17.91 -8.90
C PHE A 31 11.57 -16.87 -9.77
N SER A 32 10.30 -16.59 -9.47
CA SER A 32 9.43 -15.78 -10.34
C SER A 32 9.94 -14.37 -10.67
N ALA A 33 10.81 -13.79 -9.84
CA ALA A 33 11.33 -12.43 -10.03
C ALA A 33 12.84 -12.37 -10.32
N GLY A 34 13.53 -13.50 -10.44
CA GLY A 34 14.97 -13.52 -10.69
C GLY A 34 15.66 -14.76 -10.13
N ARG A 35 16.87 -14.59 -9.60
CA ARG A 35 17.68 -15.66 -9.03
C ARG A 35 18.05 -15.38 -7.59
N VAL A 36 18.02 -16.42 -6.76
CA VAL A 36 18.51 -16.37 -5.38
C VAL A 36 19.79 -17.19 -5.25
N TRP A 37 20.75 -16.64 -4.52
CA TRP A 37 22.02 -17.26 -4.19
C TRP A 37 22.16 -17.38 -2.67
N VAL A 38 22.70 -18.50 -2.21
CA VAL A 38 23.09 -18.68 -0.81
C VAL A 38 24.53 -19.14 -0.75
N PHE A 39 25.35 -18.44 0.02
CA PHE A 39 26.74 -18.77 0.25
C PHE A 39 27.16 -18.35 1.66
N TYR A 40 28.37 -18.74 2.07
CA TYR A 40 28.85 -18.58 3.43
C TYR A 40 30.14 -17.76 3.46
N PRO A 41 30.06 -16.44 3.66
CA PRO A 41 31.25 -15.58 3.73
C PRO A 41 32.18 -15.90 4.90
N THR A 42 31.65 -16.48 5.98
CA THR A 42 32.40 -16.85 7.18
C THR A 42 31.95 -18.21 7.66
N VAL A 43 32.92 -19.12 7.84
CA VAL A 43 32.72 -20.45 8.43
C VAL A 43 33.88 -20.70 9.39
N GLN A 44 33.58 -20.63 10.68
CA GLN A 44 34.51 -20.85 11.80
C GLN A 44 33.86 -21.83 12.77
N ALA A 45 34.60 -22.32 13.77
CA ALA A 45 34.08 -23.30 14.72
C ALA A 45 32.92 -22.75 15.57
N ASP A 46 32.97 -21.46 15.92
CA ASP A 46 32.04 -20.77 16.81
C ASP A 46 31.20 -19.68 16.11
N ARG A 47 31.44 -19.45 14.82
CA ARG A 47 30.78 -18.41 14.03
C ARG A 47 30.52 -18.85 12.59
N ILE A 48 29.30 -18.63 12.12
CA ILE A 48 28.93 -18.83 10.72
C ILE A 48 28.12 -17.64 10.21
N THR A 49 28.40 -17.19 9.00
CA THR A 49 27.59 -16.17 8.33
C THR A 49 27.00 -16.77 7.06
N ILE A 50 25.67 -16.71 6.93
CA ILE A 50 24.93 -17.06 5.73
C ILE A 50 24.58 -15.78 5.00
N ALA A 51 24.92 -15.70 3.72
CA ALA A 51 24.53 -14.60 2.84
C ALA A 51 23.46 -15.08 1.86
N LEU A 52 22.33 -14.38 1.83
CA LEU A 52 21.27 -14.49 0.83
C LEU A 52 21.39 -13.32 -0.14
N LEU A 53 21.81 -13.58 -1.37
CA LEU A 53 21.87 -12.58 -2.43
C LEU A 53 20.75 -12.83 -3.43
N THR A 54 19.90 -11.85 -3.66
CA THR A 54 18.86 -11.87 -4.69
C THR A 54 19.24 -10.98 -5.85
N GLU A 55 19.28 -11.58 -7.04
CA GLU A 55 19.42 -10.89 -8.31
C GLU A 55 18.05 -10.83 -8.95
N ILE A 56 17.38 -9.70 -8.79
CA ILE A 56 16.09 -9.45 -9.43
C ILE A 56 16.36 -9.01 -10.86
N ASP A 57 15.66 -9.59 -11.82
CA ASP A 57 15.69 -9.13 -13.21
C ASP A 57 14.67 -7.97 -13.34
N PRO A 58 15.11 -6.71 -13.38
CA PRO A 58 14.20 -5.57 -13.45
C PRO A 58 13.40 -5.58 -14.75
N ILE A 59 13.93 -6.17 -15.83
CA ILE A 59 13.27 -6.24 -17.13
C ILE A 59 12.22 -7.35 -17.13
N ALA A 60 12.51 -8.53 -16.58
CA ALA A 60 11.53 -9.60 -16.47
C ALA A 60 10.39 -9.23 -15.52
N LEU A 61 10.66 -8.46 -14.46
CA LEU A 61 9.64 -7.94 -13.54
C LEU A 61 8.58 -7.08 -14.24
N VAL A 62 8.91 -6.51 -15.41
CA VAL A 62 8.11 -5.51 -16.13
C VAL A 62 7.80 -5.90 -17.58
N ARG A 63 8.27 -7.07 -18.04
CA ARG A 63 8.02 -7.59 -19.40
C ARG A 63 6.52 -7.83 -19.59
N GLY A 64 5.93 -7.09 -20.54
CA GLY A 64 4.49 -7.03 -20.78
C GLY A 64 3.84 -5.67 -20.42
N SER A 65 4.61 -4.73 -19.88
CA SER A 65 4.18 -3.37 -19.53
C SER A 65 4.95 -2.30 -20.31
N VAL A 66 4.34 -1.10 -20.51
CA VAL A 66 4.78 -0.09 -21.51
C VAL A 66 5.23 1.25 -20.86
N THR A 67 5.83 1.26 -19.66
CA THR A 67 6.22 2.53 -18.97
C THR A 67 7.69 2.56 -18.54
N ILE A 68 8.32 3.75 -18.57
CA ILE A 68 9.76 3.98 -18.31
C ILE A 68 10.12 3.80 -16.82
N ASP A 69 9.24 4.19 -15.90
CA ASP A 69 9.46 4.15 -14.44
C ASP A 69 9.50 2.72 -13.87
N GLN A 70 9.09 1.75 -14.69
CA GLN A 70 9.20 0.32 -14.41
C GLN A 70 10.61 -0.22 -14.71
N TYR A 71 11.40 0.44 -15.56
CA TYR A 71 12.79 0.05 -15.82
C TYR A 71 13.76 0.58 -14.75
N VAL A 72 13.40 1.67 -14.06
CA VAL A 72 14.21 2.29 -13.00
C VAL A 72 13.35 2.43 -11.74
N ASN A 73 13.42 1.41 -10.87
CA ASN A 73 12.80 1.42 -9.56
C ASN A 73 13.73 0.77 -8.52
N ASP A 74 13.34 0.90 -7.27
CA ASP A 74 14.09 0.45 -6.10
C ASP A 74 14.00 -1.07 -5.85
N ARG A 75 13.07 -1.78 -6.49
CA ARG A 75 12.72 -3.18 -6.17
C ARG A 75 13.87 -4.19 -6.26
N PRO A 76 14.82 -4.08 -7.19
CA PRO A 76 15.99 -4.95 -7.20
C PRO A 76 16.92 -4.75 -5.99
N TYR A 77 16.79 -3.62 -5.30
CA TYR A 77 17.75 -3.09 -4.34
C TYR A 77 17.21 -3.00 -2.91
N VAL A 78 15.89 -3.04 -2.71
CA VAL A 78 15.25 -2.98 -1.37
C VAL A 78 14.79 -4.36 -0.87
N ALA A 79 14.84 -4.56 0.44
CA ALA A 79 14.28 -5.73 1.11
C ALA A 79 12.75 -5.67 1.12
N SER A 80 12.15 -6.15 0.03
CA SER A 80 10.71 -6.16 -0.22
C SER A 80 10.09 -7.56 -0.08
N SER A 81 8.80 -7.67 -0.42
CA SER A 81 8.12 -8.97 -0.57
C SER A 81 8.82 -9.99 -1.49
N LEU A 82 9.66 -9.52 -2.43
CA LEU A 82 10.48 -10.38 -3.29
C LEU A 82 11.51 -11.19 -2.48
N ILE A 83 12.00 -10.63 -1.37
CA ILE A 83 12.89 -11.35 -0.46
C ILE A 83 12.17 -12.49 0.25
N SER A 84 10.91 -12.31 0.66
CA SER A 84 10.13 -13.41 1.26
C SER A 84 9.97 -14.58 0.29
N VAL A 85 9.75 -14.30 -1.00
CA VAL A 85 9.72 -15.35 -2.04
C VAL A 85 11.08 -16.03 -2.19
N ALA A 86 12.17 -15.27 -2.15
CA ALA A 86 13.53 -15.80 -2.21
C ALA A 86 13.87 -16.67 -0.98
N LEU A 87 13.46 -16.24 0.22
CA LEU A 87 13.58 -17.01 1.47
C LEU A 87 12.81 -18.33 1.37
N GLY A 88 11.57 -18.30 0.88
CA GLY A 88 10.77 -19.52 0.63
C GLY A 88 11.44 -20.45 -0.38
N THR A 89 12.07 -19.90 -1.41
CA THR A 89 12.76 -20.69 -2.45
C THR A 89 14.05 -21.33 -1.94
N ALA A 90 14.83 -20.59 -1.14
CA ALA A 90 16.12 -21.03 -0.64
C ALA A 90 16.01 -21.90 0.63
N PHE A 91 15.09 -21.59 1.52
CA PHE A 91 15.05 -22.11 2.89
C PHE A 91 13.71 -22.79 3.25
N ALA A 92 13.01 -23.37 2.27
CA ALA A 92 11.72 -24.03 2.48
C ALA A 92 11.71 -25.03 3.67
N SER A 93 12.69 -25.93 3.75
CA SER A 93 12.77 -26.93 4.84
C SER A 93 13.01 -26.31 6.21
N ALA A 94 13.83 -25.25 6.25
CA ALA A 94 14.15 -24.51 7.48
C ALA A 94 12.94 -23.70 7.99
N LEU A 95 12.20 -23.06 7.07
CA LEU A 95 10.93 -22.38 7.37
C LEU A 95 9.87 -23.37 7.89
N ALA A 96 9.86 -24.60 7.37
CA ALA A 96 9.01 -25.67 7.85
C ALA A 96 9.47 -26.29 9.18
N GLY A 97 10.61 -25.86 9.75
CA GLY A 97 11.15 -26.40 10.99
C GLY A 97 11.61 -27.85 10.87
N SER A 98 12.13 -28.24 9.69
CA SER A 98 12.50 -29.62 9.39
C SER A 98 13.96 -29.74 8.93
N THR A 99 14.66 -30.76 9.40
CA THR A 99 16.01 -31.12 8.97
C THR A 99 16.16 -32.64 8.91
N LYS A 100 17.10 -33.12 8.09
CA LYS A 100 17.45 -34.56 8.04
C LYS A 100 18.44 -34.96 9.13
N GLU A 101 19.29 -34.01 9.52
CA GLU A 101 20.41 -34.20 10.44
C GLU A 101 20.39 -33.06 11.47
N HIS A 102 20.91 -33.30 12.67
CA HIS A 102 20.94 -32.32 13.76
C HIS A 102 19.56 -31.80 14.20
N ALA A 103 18.54 -32.67 14.21
CA ALA A 103 17.18 -32.30 14.60
C ALA A 103 17.07 -31.78 16.04
N GLU A 104 17.97 -32.22 16.93
CA GLU A 104 18.11 -31.74 18.30
C GLU A 104 18.40 -30.23 18.39
N ARG A 105 18.93 -29.63 17.32
CA ARG A 105 19.26 -28.20 17.26
C ARG A 105 18.13 -27.32 16.71
N LEU A 106 17.02 -27.89 16.23
CA LEU A 106 15.89 -27.10 15.71
C LEU A 106 15.27 -26.19 16.77
N THR A 107 15.30 -26.61 18.03
CA THR A 107 14.78 -25.86 19.19
C THR A 107 15.85 -25.02 19.88
N GLU A 108 17.10 -25.07 19.41
CA GLU A 108 18.20 -24.28 19.96
C GLU A 108 17.96 -22.78 19.69
N ARG A 109 18.05 -21.96 20.73
CA ARG A 109 18.05 -20.50 20.58
C ARG A 109 19.46 -20.03 20.31
N ILE A 110 19.72 -19.64 19.07
CA ILE A 110 21.02 -19.23 18.57
C ILE A 110 21.12 -17.71 18.64
N ALA A 111 22.29 -17.20 19.04
CA ALA A 111 22.57 -15.76 19.01
C ALA A 111 22.79 -15.32 17.56
N TRP A 112 21.81 -14.58 17.02
CA TRP A 112 21.84 -14.06 15.66
C TRP A 112 22.21 -12.58 15.64
N GLU A 113 22.99 -12.22 14.61
CA GLU A 113 23.10 -10.86 14.07
C GLU A 113 22.61 -10.92 12.61
N ILE A 114 21.49 -10.26 12.34
CA ILE A 114 20.87 -10.20 11.02
C ILE A 114 21.03 -8.78 10.49
N VAL A 115 21.65 -8.64 9.32
CA VAL A 115 21.87 -7.34 8.67
C VAL A 115 21.07 -7.28 7.38
N ILE A 116 20.28 -6.22 7.27
CA ILE A 116 19.41 -5.92 6.13
C ILE A 116 19.80 -4.52 5.65
N PRO A 117 20.65 -4.40 4.61
CA PRO A 117 21.29 -3.13 4.27
C PRO A 117 20.32 -2.02 3.84
N VAL A 118 19.19 -2.39 3.24
CA VAL A 118 18.21 -1.47 2.68
C VAL A 118 16.80 -2.02 2.90
N VAL A 119 16.06 -1.44 3.84
CA VAL A 119 14.66 -1.71 4.11
C VAL A 119 13.85 -0.46 3.79
N ALA A 120 12.86 -0.57 2.92
CA ALA A 120 11.89 0.51 2.73
C ALA A 120 10.85 0.46 3.85
N CYS A 121 10.60 1.60 4.50
CA CYS A 121 9.56 1.73 5.52
C CYS A 121 9.02 3.17 5.58
N ASP A 122 7.90 3.39 4.90
CA ASP A 122 7.10 4.63 4.92
C ASP A 122 6.49 4.94 6.30
N ALA A 123 6.32 3.94 7.16
CA ALA A 123 5.84 4.10 8.54
C ALA A 123 6.94 4.56 9.53
N GLY A 124 8.19 4.70 9.05
CA GLY A 124 9.31 5.25 9.81
C GLY A 124 10.02 4.28 10.76
N ALA A 125 11.13 4.75 11.35
CA ALA A 125 12.03 3.95 12.20
C ALA A 125 11.35 3.35 13.44
N ASP A 126 10.46 4.10 14.08
CA ASP A 126 9.73 3.66 15.28
C ASP A 126 8.87 2.42 14.98
N PHE A 127 8.30 2.33 13.77
CA PHE A 127 7.52 1.17 13.37
C PHE A 127 8.39 -0.09 13.23
N ILE A 128 9.59 0.03 12.62
CA ILE A 128 10.55 -1.08 12.52
C ILE A 128 10.89 -1.62 13.92
N THR A 129 11.15 -0.72 14.86
CA THR A 129 11.44 -1.10 16.25
C THR A 129 10.25 -1.81 16.90
N ARG A 130 9.04 -1.28 16.74
CA ARG A 130 7.80 -1.86 17.32
C ARG A 130 7.46 -3.26 16.81
N ILE A 131 7.83 -3.62 15.58
CA ILE A 131 7.54 -4.96 15.04
C ILE A 131 8.62 -6.01 15.36
N PHE A 132 9.86 -5.60 15.61
CA PHE A 132 10.95 -6.54 15.91
C PHE A 132 11.28 -6.64 17.40
N ALA A 133 11.21 -5.54 18.16
CA ALA A 133 11.58 -5.55 19.57
C ALA A 133 10.73 -6.53 20.42
N PRO A 134 9.39 -6.63 20.23
CA PRO A 134 8.58 -7.60 20.99
C PRO A 134 8.94 -9.07 20.74
N LEU A 135 9.60 -9.36 19.62
CA LEU A 135 10.09 -10.70 19.29
C LEU A 135 11.39 -11.05 20.03
N GLY A 136 11.98 -10.12 20.77
CA GLY A 136 13.23 -10.30 21.51
C GLY A 136 14.48 -9.88 20.74
N TYR A 137 14.34 -9.06 19.70
CA TYR A 137 15.47 -8.44 19.02
C TYR A 137 15.82 -7.09 19.63
N THR A 138 17.11 -6.81 19.76
CA THR A 138 17.62 -5.46 19.82
C THR A 138 17.77 -4.94 18.39
N VAL A 139 17.16 -3.78 18.11
CA VAL A 139 17.07 -3.19 16.78
C VAL A 139 17.99 -1.98 16.72
N ALA A 140 18.95 -1.99 15.79
CA ALA A 140 19.75 -0.82 15.43
C ALA A 140 19.37 -0.37 14.02
N LEU A 141 19.12 0.93 13.86
CA LEU A 141 18.60 1.55 12.65
C LEU A 141 19.45 2.74 12.25
N ASP A 142 19.92 2.75 11.01
CA ASP A 142 20.51 3.93 10.38
C ASP A 142 19.64 4.34 9.19
N GLN A 143 19.04 5.53 9.26
CA GLN A 143 18.26 6.06 8.14
C GLN A 143 19.20 6.51 7.02
N LEU A 144 18.97 6.02 5.81
CA LEU A 144 19.81 6.32 4.66
C LEU A 144 19.40 7.68 4.06
N PRO A 145 20.37 8.55 3.69
CA PRO A 145 20.06 9.78 2.97
C PRO A 145 19.54 9.48 1.56
N LEU A 146 18.72 10.37 1.00
CA LEU A 146 18.30 10.27 -0.42
C LEU A 146 19.52 10.34 -1.36
N ASP A 147 20.45 11.24 -1.05
CA ASP A 147 21.73 11.35 -1.74
C ASP A 147 22.80 11.86 -0.75
N PRO A 148 23.86 11.07 -0.44
CA PRO A 148 24.95 11.50 0.43
C PRO A 148 25.67 12.77 -0.04
N HIS A 149 25.63 13.07 -1.34
CA HIS A 149 26.26 14.25 -1.94
C HIS A 149 25.32 15.47 -1.99
N LEU A 150 24.01 15.31 -1.73
CA LEU A 150 23.03 16.39 -1.71
C LEU A 150 22.18 16.38 -0.41
N PRO A 151 22.75 16.76 0.75
CA PRO A 151 22.07 16.70 2.04
C PRO A 151 20.77 17.53 2.12
N SER A 152 20.62 18.54 1.25
CA SER A 152 19.42 19.38 1.18
C SER A 152 18.16 18.62 0.75
N LEU A 153 18.31 17.44 0.14
CA LEU A 153 17.17 16.59 -0.23
C LEU A 153 16.53 15.91 0.99
N GLY A 154 17.25 15.83 2.11
CA GLY A 154 16.77 15.19 3.34
C GLY A 154 17.01 13.67 3.38
N ALA A 155 16.43 13.04 4.40
CA ALA A 155 16.51 11.60 4.61
C ALA A 155 15.52 10.86 3.70
N SER A 156 15.86 9.63 3.32
CA SER A 156 14.95 8.74 2.59
C SER A 156 14.09 7.91 3.54
N ASP A 157 13.11 7.20 3.00
CA ASP A 157 12.33 6.18 3.74
C ASP A 157 13.05 4.81 3.75
N LEU A 158 14.37 4.80 3.50
CA LEU A 158 15.20 3.60 3.49
C LEU A 158 16.05 3.53 4.76
N PHE A 159 16.15 2.33 5.32
CA PHE A 159 16.87 2.07 6.56
C PHE A 159 17.86 0.93 6.40
N HIS A 160 19.06 1.10 6.95
CA HIS A 160 19.96 0.00 7.26
C HIS A 160 19.53 -0.58 8.62
N VAL A 161 19.15 -1.86 8.64
CA VAL A 161 18.59 -2.52 9.82
C VAL A 161 19.53 -3.62 10.29
N THR A 162 19.92 -3.57 11.57
CA THR A 162 20.63 -4.65 12.25
C THR A 162 19.78 -5.17 13.40
N LEU A 163 19.48 -6.48 13.37
CA LEU A 163 18.73 -7.18 14.40
C LEU A 163 19.68 -8.10 15.16
N THR A 164 19.73 -7.98 16.49
CA THR A 164 20.52 -8.88 17.34
C THR A 164 19.63 -9.54 18.38
N GLY A 165 19.74 -10.85 18.55
CA GLY A 165 18.88 -11.57 19.51
C GLY A 165 19.03 -13.08 19.45
N ALA A 166 18.56 -13.77 20.50
CA ALA A 166 18.63 -15.21 20.60
C ALA A 166 17.32 -15.85 20.12
N GLN A 167 17.32 -16.50 18.96
CA GLN A 167 16.11 -17.09 18.35
C GLN A 167 16.38 -18.48 17.80
N THR A 168 15.32 -19.29 17.67
CA THR A 168 15.44 -20.49 16.84
C THR A 168 15.66 -20.07 15.38
N MET A 169 16.29 -20.95 14.59
CA MET A 169 16.46 -20.68 13.15
C MET A 169 15.10 -20.48 12.46
N GLN A 170 14.10 -21.30 12.81
CA GLN A 170 12.77 -21.22 12.22
C GLN A 170 12.10 -19.90 12.53
N ASP A 171 12.18 -19.42 13.78
CA ASP A 171 11.62 -18.13 14.18
C ASP A 171 12.31 -17.00 13.43
N ALA A 172 13.65 -16.99 13.40
CA ALA A 172 14.40 -15.94 12.70
C ALA A 172 14.01 -15.83 11.22
N LEU A 173 13.88 -16.96 10.52
CA LEU A 173 13.45 -16.99 9.12
C LEU A 173 11.99 -16.59 8.95
N SER A 174 11.11 -17.08 9.83
CA SER A 174 9.66 -16.78 9.78
C SER A 174 9.38 -15.30 10.06
N HIS A 175 10.08 -14.70 11.02
CA HIS A 175 10.00 -13.27 11.30
C HIS A 175 10.37 -12.44 10.06
N LEU A 176 11.50 -12.74 9.42
CA LEU A 176 11.91 -12.04 8.19
C LEU A 176 10.91 -12.27 7.04
N TYR A 177 10.43 -13.51 6.88
CA TYR A 177 9.48 -13.87 5.84
C TYR A 177 8.18 -13.06 5.94
N VAL A 178 7.64 -12.89 7.16
CA VAL A 178 6.38 -12.17 7.41
C VAL A 178 6.58 -10.66 7.48
N LEU A 179 7.64 -10.16 8.13
CA LEU A 179 7.78 -8.75 8.46
C LEU A 179 8.40 -7.90 7.35
N LEU A 180 9.24 -8.45 6.47
CA LEU A 180 9.78 -7.68 5.34
C LEU A 180 8.69 -7.12 4.40
N PRO A 181 7.66 -7.91 4.00
CA PRO A 181 6.52 -7.38 3.24
C PRO A 181 5.70 -6.32 3.99
N VAL A 182 5.67 -6.39 5.33
CA VAL A 182 4.92 -5.47 6.19
C VAL A 182 5.60 -4.12 6.29
N LEU A 183 6.93 -4.09 6.22
CA LEU A 183 7.72 -2.86 6.18
C LEU A 183 7.57 -2.13 4.85
N ASP A 184 7.68 -2.89 3.75
CA ASP A 184 7.63 -2.39 2.37
C ASP A 184 6.23 -1.91 1.95
N ASP A 185 5.17 -2.44 2.58
CA ASP A 185 3.74 -2.12 2.35
C ASP A 185 3.28 -2.06 0.88
N SER A 186 4.00 -2.77 0.02
CA SER A 186 3.83 -2.66 -1.43
C SER A 186 4.08 -4.01 -2.12
N LYS A 187 3.13 -4.92 -1.93
CA LYS A 187 3.06 -6.17 -2.71
C LYS A 187 2.54 -5.88 -4.13
N HIS A 188 3.33 -6.27 -5.14
CA HIS A 188 3.01 -6.07 -6.57
C HIS A 188 2.14 -7.16 -7.19
N TYR A 189 1.75 -8.16 -6.41
CA TYR A 189 0.92 -9.28 -6.84
C TYR A 189 -0.41 -9.30 -6.07
N TYR A 190 -1.40 -10.01 -6.61
CA TYR A 190 -2.71 -10.16 -5.99
C TYR A 190 -2.60 -10.94 -4.67
N VAL A 191 -3.20 -10.42 -3.60
CA VAL A 191 -3.26 -11.09 -2.29
C VAL A 191 -4.62 -11.76 -2.19
N ASP A 192 -4.62 -13.08 -2.02
CA ASP A 192 -5.79 -13.93 -1.93
C ASP A 192 -5.79 -14.76 -0.63
N ALA A 193 -6.71 -15.72 -0.52
CA ALA A 193 -6.78 -16.64 0.62
C ALA A 193 -5.50 -17.47 0.84
N GLN A 194 -4.65 -17.67 -0.18
CA GLN A 194 -3.37 -18.35 0.00
C GLN A 194 -2.38 -17.50 0.77
N GLU A 195 -2.42 -16.18 0.64
CA GLU A 195 -1.59 -15.27 1.45
C GLU A 195 -2.02 -15.27 2.93
N VAL A 196 -3.33 -15.44 3.22
CA VAL A 196 -3.83 -15.66 4.58
C VAL A 196 -3.24 -16.94 5.17
N ALA A 197 -3.32 -18.05 4.41
CA ALA A 197 -2.76 -19.33 4.85
C ALA A 197 -1.23 -19.26 5.08
N LYS A 198 -0.49 -18.52 4.24
CA LYS A 198 0.95 -18.28 4.44
C LYS A 198 1.21 -17.46 5.70
N LEU A 199 0.43 -16.39 5.94
CA LEU A 199 0.56 -15.59 7.15
C LEU A 199 0.29 -16.42 8.40
N GLN A 200 -0.72 -17.28 8.38
CA GLN A 200 -1.02 -18.18 9.49
C GLN A 200 0.10 -19.23 9.67
N SER A 201 0.56 -19.85 8.59
CA SER A 201 1.60 -20.90 8.64
C SER A 201 2.95 -20.38 9.12
N HIS A 202 3.36 -19.17 8.73
CA HIS A 202 4.65 -18.59 9.12
C HIS A 202 4.55 -17.65 10.32
N GLY A 203 3.39 -17.05 10.56
CA GLY A 203 3.10 -16.24 11.74
C GLY A 203 2.87 -17.08 12.99
N GLY A 204 2.28 -18.27 12.84
CA GLY A 204 2.09 -19.27 13.89
C GLY A 204 1.69 -18.68 15.24
N THR A 205 2.29 -19.20 16.31
CA THR A 205 2.00 -18.76 17.68
C THR A 205 2.66 -17.44 18.06
N TRP A 206 3.74 -17.02 17.37
CA TRP A 206 4.42 -15.77 17.70
C TRP A 206 3.58 -14.56 17.27
N LEU A 207 2.96 -14.62 16.09
CA LEU A 207 2.12 -13.54 15.58
C LEU A 207 0.84 -13.40 16.40
N ALA A 208 0.24 -14.50 16.82
CA ALA A 208 -0.92 -14.50 17.71
C ALA A 208 -0.67 -13.73 19.03
N ARG A 209 0.56 -13.81 19.55
CA ARG A 209 1.01 -13.14 20.78
C ARG A 209 1.62 -11.76 20.55
N HIS A 210 1.81 -11.35 19.30
CA HIS A 210 2.48 -10.10 18.98
C HIS A 210 1.58 -8.89 19.31
N PRO A 211 2.07 -7.85 20.00
CA PRO A 211 1.25 -6.66 20.33
C PRO A 211 0.76 -5.94 19.07
N GLU A 212 1.58 -5.90 18.02
CA GLU A 212 1.24 -5.29 16.72
C GLU A 212 0.53 -6.23 15.73
N ARG A 213 -0.01 -7.38 16.17
CA ARG A 213 -0.58 -8.41 15.28
C ARG A 213 -1.62 -7.87 14.28
N ALA A 214 -2.45 -6.92 14.71
CA ALA A 214 -3.47 -6.31 13.86
C ALA A 214 -2.85 -5.48 12.73
N VAL A 215 -1.86 -4.65 13.05
CA VAL A 215 -1.15 -3.81 12.05
C VAL A 215 -0.33 -4.69 11.11
N ILE A 216 0.36 -5.70 11.64
CA ILE A 216 1.12 -6.69 10.84
C ILE A 216 0.19 -7.39 9.84
N ALA A 217 -0.94 -7.94 10.30
CA ALA A 217 -1.90 -8.59 9.42
C ALA A 217 -2.48 -7.62 8.37
N HIS A 218 -2.77 -6.39 8.79
CA HIS A 218 -3.33 -5.36 7.91
C HIS A 218 -2.40 -5.01 6.76
N ARG A 219 -1.12 -4.72 7.04
CA ARG A 219 -0.12 -4.39 5.99
C ARG A 219 0.24 -5.63 5.16
N TYR A 220 0.40 -6.79 5.80
CA TYR A 220 0.73 -8.04 5.09
C TYR A 220 -0.34 -8.41 4.04
N LEU A 221 -1.61 -8.14 4.33
CA LEU A 221 -2.75 -8.47 3.47
C LEU A 221 -3.23 -7.27 2.62
N ARG A 222 -2.36 -6.27 2.39
CA ARG A 222 -2.65 -5.06 1.60
C ARG A 222 -3.97 -4.38 2.01
N HIS A 223 -4.20 -4.26 3.30
CA HIS A 223 -5.36 -3.58 3.89
C HIS A 223 -6.73 -4.21 3.52
N GLN A 224 -6.75 -5.45 3.04
CA GLN A 224 -8.00 -6.16 2.69
C GLN A 224 -8.71 -6.65 3.96
N ARG A 225 -9.67 -5.87 4.46
CA ARG A 225 -10.36 -6.10 5.75
C ARG A 225 -10.96 -7.51 5.91
N GLY A 226 -11.53 -8.09 4.86
CA GLY A 226 -12.08 -9.46 4.90
C GLY A 226 -11.01 -10.51 5.19
N LEU A 227 -9.89 -10.46 4.47
CA LEU A 227 -8.77 -11.38 4.69
C LEU A 227 -8.09 -11.16 6.04
N VAL A 228 -8.06 -9.92 6.55
CA VAL A 228 -7.48 -9.59 7.86
C VAL A 228 -8.30 -10.19 8.99
N ALA A 229 -9.63 -10.12 8.91
CA ALA A 229 -10.51 -10.73 9.90
C ALA A 229 -10.33 -12.26 9.94
N ASP A 230 -10.31 -12.91 8.77
CA ASP A 230 -10.10 -14.35 8.65
C ASP A 230 -8.71 -14.77 9.19
N ALA A 231 -7.67 -13.98 8.89
CA ALA A 231 -6.32 -14.24 9.37
C ALA A 231 -6.23 -14.16 10.91
N LEU A 232 -6.78 -13.09 11.49
CA LEU A 232 -6.75 -12.87 12.94
C LEU A 232 -7.61 -13.89 13.71
N ALA A 233 -8.75 -14.30 13.16
CA ALA A 233 -9.59 -15.33 13.74
C ALA A 233 -8.85 -16.67 13.83
N GLY A 234 -8.22 -17.12 12.74
CA GLY A 234 -7.45 -18.38 12.74
C GLY A 234 -6.23 -18.35 13.67
N LEU A 235 -5.59 -17.19 13.87
CA LEU A 235 -4.49 -17.04 14.82
C LEU A 235 -4.94 -17.13 16.30
N ALA A 236 -6.21 -16.80 16.59
CA ALA A 236 -6.76 -16.83 17.94
C ALA A 236 -7.18 -18.24 18.39
N GLU A 237 -7.56 -19.12 17.46
CA GLU A 237 -7.98 -20.50 17.75
C GLU A 237 -6.85 -21.36 18.37
N ASP A 238 -5.58 -21.03 18.09
CA ASP A 238 -4.39 -21.77 18.56
C ASP A 238 -3.87 -21.32 19.95
N LEU A 239 -4.54 -20.38 20.64
CA LEU A 239 -4.13 -19.91 21.97
C LEU A 239 -4.82 -20.69 23.11
N PRO A 240 -4.11 -21.04 24.20
CA PRO A 240 -4.75 -21.61 25.40
C PRO A 240 -5.81 -20.66 25.99
N PRO A 241 -6.88 -21.18 26.65
CA PRO A 241 -8.03 -20.39 27.11
C PRO A 241 -7.65 -19.20 28.01
N ALA A 242 -6.63 -19.36 28.86
CA ALA A 242 -6.14 -18.31 29.75
C ALA A 242 -5.45 -17.15 29.01
N THR A 243 -4.84 -17.41 27.85
CA THR A 243 -4.23 -16.38 26.98
C THR A 243 -5.23 -15.77 26.00
N ALA A 244 -6.27 -16.51 25.61
CA ALA A 244 -7.37 -15.97 24.81
C ALA A 244 -8.14 -14.88 25.58
N LEU A 245 -8.37 -15.09 26.89
CA LEU A 245 -9.03 -14.11 27.78
C LEU A 245 -8.20 -12.82 27.98
N ALA A 246 -6.88 -12.92 28.10
CA ALA A 246 -5.99 -11.76 28.20
C ALA A 246 -5.79 -11.03 26.84
N ALA A 247 -5.91 -11.77 25.73
CA ALA A 247 -5.88 -11.21 24.37
C ALA A 247 -7.17 -10.44 24.02
N ASP A 248 -8.28 -10.76 24.70
CA ASP A 248 -9.59 -10.09 24.60
C ASP A 248 -9.60 -8.77 25.41
N GLU A 249 -8.89 -8.71 26.55
CA GLU A 249 -8.75 -7.48 27.36
C GLU A 249 -7.78 -6.44 26.76
N MET A 250 -6.83 -6.86 25.91
CA MET A 250 -5.93 -5.97 25.15
C MET A 250 -6.49 -5.56 23.77
N ALA A 251 -7.62 -6.12 23.36
CA ALA A 251 -8.41 -5.55 22.28
C ALA A 251 -9.16 -4.34 22.85
N ALA A 252 -8.66 -3.13 22.55
CA ALA A 252 -9.45 -1.92 22.76
C ALA A 252 -10.87 -2.16 22.18
N PRO A 253 -11.94 -1.72 22.87
CA PRO A 253 -13.29 -2.05 22.46
C PRO A 253 -13.51 -1.57 21.03
N VAL A 254 -13.76 -2.52 20.12
CA VAL A 254 -14.29 -2.23 18.79
C VAL A 254 -15.67 -1.62 19.05
N THR A 255 -15.74 -0.30 18.98
CA THR A 255 -17.00 0.43 19.13
C THR A 255 -17.97 -0.03 18.04
N PRO A 256 -19.25 -0.27 18.36
CA PRO A 256 -20.27 -0.75 17.42
C PRO A 256 -20.72 0.37 16.46
N ASP A 257 -19.82 0.83 15.59
CA ASP A 257 -20.10 1.81 14.52
C ASP A 257 -19.76 1.26 13.10
N ASP A 258 -19.34 -0.01 13.00
CA ASP A 258 -18.87 -0.67 11.77
C ASP A 258 -19.99 -1.11 10.79
N ALA A 259 -21.22 -0.62 10.96
CA ALA A 259 -22.25 -0.73 9.93
C ALA A 259 -22.21 0.43 8.93
N LEU A 260 -21.39 1.46 9.19
CA LEU A 260 -21.29 2.63 8.32
C LEU A 260 -20.20 2.43 7.24
N PRO A 261 -20.50 2.68 5.95
CA PRO A 261 -19.48 2.64 4.90
C PRO A 261 -18.32 3.58 5.25
N SER A 262 -17.09 3.23 4.89
CA SER A 262 -15.94 4.13 5.11
C SER A 262 -16.21 5.50 4.46
N LEU A 263 -15.67 6.60 5.00
CA LEU A 263 -15.87 7.94 4.43
C LEU A 263 -15.52 8.01 2.93
N HIS A 264 -14.48 7.29 2.51
CA HIS A 264 -14.13 7.15 1.10
C HIS A 264 -15.21 6.45 0.28
N GLN A 265 -15.79 5.37 0.79
CA GLN A 265 -16.92 4.70 0.13
C GLN A 265 -18.16 5.59 0.10
N GLN A 266 -18.49 6.26 1.21
CA GLN A 266 -19.62 7.22 1.27
C GLN A 266 -19.48 8.32 0.22
N ARG A 267 -18.25 8.82 0.00
CA ARG A 267 -17.95 9.80 -1.06
C ARG A 267 -18.23 9.22 -2.44
N LEU A 268 -17.72 8.03 -2.75
CA LEU A 268 -17.96 7.40 -4.05
C LEU A 268 -19.44 7.12 -4.29
N ASP A 269 -20.16 6.64 -3.28
CA ASP A 269 -21.61 6.39 -3.36
C ASP A 269 -22.38 7.69 -3.63
N ALA A 270 -22.01 8.79 -2.97
CA ALA A 270 -22.64 10.10 -3.19
C ALA A 270 -22.35 10.67 -4.59
N VAL A 271 -21.12 10.51 -5.08
CA VAL A 271 -20.76 10.89 -6.46
C VAL A 271 -21.56 10.06 -7.48
N MET A 272 -21.67 8.75 -7.27
CA MET A 272 -22.47 7.87 -8.13
C MET A 272 -23.96 8.20 -8.09
N ALA A 273 -24.51 8.55 -6.92
CA ALA A 273 -25.89 9.03 -6.79
C ALA A 273 -26.11 10.32 -7.59
N ALA A 274 -25.19 11.29 -7.47
CA ALA A 274 -25.24 12.53 -8.24
C ALA A 274 -25.11 12.31 -9.76
N ILE A 275 -24.31 11.33 -10.20
CA ILE A 275 -24.23 10.91 -11.61
C ILE A 275 -25.59 10.34 -12.08
N HIS A 276 -26.22 9.51 -11.24
CA HIS A 276 -27.50 8.88 -11.56
C HIS A 276 -28.64 9.90 -11.66
N GLU A 277 -28.69 10.90 -10.78
CA GLU A 277 -29.68 12.00 -10.78
C GLU A 277 -29.73 12.76 -12.14
N ILE A 278 -28.62 12.80 -12.89
CA ILE A 278 -28.53 13.50 -14.17
C ILE A 278 -29.09 12.67 -15.33
N GLY A 279 -29.09 11.34 -15.17
CA GLY A 279 -29.23 10.41 -16.30
C GLY A 279 -28.07 10.54 -17.30
N ALA A 280 -26.84 10.74 -16.82
CA ALA A 280 -25.67 10.88 -17.69
C ALA A 280 -25.43 9.62 -18.54
N THR A 281 -25.00 9.83 -19.79
CA THR A 281 -24.61 8.76 -20.71
C THR A 281 -23.09 8.67 -20.89
N SER A 282 -22.38 9.74 -20.52
CA SER A 282 -20.92 9.80 -20.60
C SER A 282 -20.28 10.41 -19.36
N LEU A 283 -19.25 9.75 -18.83
CA LEU A 283 -18.49 10.12 -17.62
C LEU A 283 -17.02 10.31 -17.94
N ALA A 284 -16.43 11.43 -17.50
CA ALA A 284 -14.98 11.63 -17.44
C ALA A 284 -14.51 11.78 -15.99
N ASP A 285 -13.79 10.80 -15.48
CA ASP A 285 -13.17 10.83 -14.16
C ASP A 285 -11.75 11.39 -14.25
N LEU A 286 -11.58 12.62 -13.75
CA LEU A 286 -10.38 13.44 -13.94
C LEU A 286 -9.54 13.43 -12.67
N GLY A 287 -8.47 12.63 -12.66
CA GLY A 287 -7.78 12.20 -11.45
C GLY A 287 -8.37 10.89 -10.93
N CYS A 288 -8.57 9.91 -11.83
CA CYS A 288 -9.36 8.71 -11.52
C CYS A 288 -8.70 7.76 -10.52
N GLY A 289 -7.44 8.01 -10.16
CA GLY A 289 -6.71 7.18 -9.22
C GLY A 289 -6.67 5.72 -9.69
N GLU A 290 -6.75 4.79 -8.76
CA GLU A 290 -6.79 3.36 -9.08
C GLU A 290 -8.12 2.90 -9.71
N GLY A 291 -9.01 3.79 -10.13
CA GLY A 291 -10.22 3.46 -10.89
C GLY A 291 -11.38 2.93 -10.05
N ARG A 292 -11.47 3.28 -8.76
CA ARG A 292 -12.58 2.85 -7.87
C ARG A 292 -13.95 3.37 -8.35
N LEU A 293 -14.03 4.65 -8.74
CA LEU A 293 -15.26 5.21 -9.30
C LEU A 293 -15.59 4.58 -10.66
N LEU A 294 -14.57 4.36 -11.49
CA LEU A 294 -14.71 3.72 -12.80
C LEU A 294 -15.25 2.28 -12.70
N GLU A 295 -14.84 1.54 -11.68
CA GLU A 295 -15.32 0.19 -11.38
C GLU A 295 -16.83 0.20 -11.09
N MET A 296 -17.30 1.16 -10.29
CA MET A 296 -18.73 1.37 -10.05
C MET A 296 -19.46 1.82 -11.33
N ALA A 297 -18.86 2.72 -12.11
CA ALA A 297 -19.43 3.25 -13.34
C ALA A 297 -19.64 2.18 -14.43
N LEU A 298 -18.76 1.18 -14.52
CA LEU A 298 -18.90 0.06 -15.47
C LEU A 298 -20.20 -0.73 -15.26
N HIS A 299 -20.67 -0.81 -14.01
CA HIS A 299 -21.91 -1.50 -13.64
C HIS A 299 -23.17 -0.68 -13.96
N VAL A 300 -23.03 0.58 -14.39
CA VAL A 300 -24.15 1.44 -14.78
C VAL A 300 -24.42 1.30 -16.28
N PRO A 301 -25.54 0.67 -16.72
CA PRO A 301 -25.76 0.39 -18.14
C PRO A 301 -25.96 1.64 -18.99
N THR A 302 -26.44 2.75 -18.40
CA THR A 302 -26.68 4.00 -19.13
C THR A 302 -25.38 4.72 -19.50
N LEU A 303 -24.27 4.44 -18.81
CA LEU A 303 -22.96 5.03 -19.12
C LEU A 303 -22.30 4.28 -20.28
N THR A 304 -22.49 4.78 -21.50
CA THR A 304 -21.96 4.19 -22.73
C THR A 304 -20.57 4.70 -23.10
N ARG A 305 -20.11 5.79 -22.49
CA ARG A 305 -18.77 6.35 -22.69
C ARG A 305 -18.13 6.77 -21.37
N ILE A 306 -17.11 6.04 -20.93
CA ILE A 306 -16.41 6.24 -19.67
C ILE A 306 -14.95 6.53 -19.96
N LEU A 307 -14.42 7.59 -19.37
CA LEU A 307 -13.02 8.00 -19.48
C LEU A 307 -12.42 8.14 -18.10
N GLY A 308 -11.35 7.40 -17.82
CA GLY A 308 -10.47 7.67 -16.68
C GLY A 308 -9.23 8.42 -17.15
N MET A 309 -8.90 9.53 -16.50
CA MET A 309 -7.64 10.24 -16.72
C MET A 309 -6.88 10.37 -15.41
N ASP A 310 -5.56 10.15 -15.48
CA ASP A 310 -4.67 10.45 -14.36
C ASP A 310 -3.31 10.93 -14.90
N VAL A 311 -2.59 11.69 -14.08
CA VAL A 311 -1.22 12.17 -14.38
C VAL A 311 -0.19 11.09 -14.07
N ALA A 312 -0.53 10.14 -13.20
CA ALA A 312 0.36 9.05 -12.82
C ALA A 312 0.05 7.79 -13.66
N SER A 313 0.94 7.50 -14.62
CA SER A 313 0.84 6.31 -15.48
C SER A 313 0.79 4.99 -14.68
N ALA A 314 1.53 4.90 -13.57
CA ALA A 314 1.53 3.75 -12.67
C ALA A 314 0.15 3.50 -12.04
N VAL A 315 -0.58 4.58 -11.73
CA VAL A 315 -1.92 4.53 -11.15
C VAL A 315 -2.94 4.09 -12.20
N LEU A 316 -2.82 4.54 -13.45
CA LEU A 316 -3.62 4.04 -14.57
C LEU A 316 -3.39 2.55 -14.84
N ALA A 317 -2.17 2.04 -14.68
CA ALA A 317 -1.90 0.61 -14.80
C ALA A 317 -2.59 -0.19 -13.68
N ARG A 318 -2.65 0.35 -12.46
CA ARG A 318 -3.43 -0.24 -11.35
C ARG A 318 -4.93 -0.20 -11.64
N ALA A 319 -5.43 0.91 -12.19
CA ALA A 319 -6.83 1.03 -12.61
C ALA A 319 -7.17 0.01 -13.71
N ALA A 320 -6.33 -0.14 -14.73
CA ALA A 320 -6.53 -1.12 -15.80
C ALA A 320 -6.67 -2.56 -15.25
N ARG A 321 -5.81 -2.93 -14.30
CA ARG A 321 -5.87 -4.23 -13.63
C ARG A 321 -7.13 -4.39 -12.77
N ARG A 322 -7.49 -3.38 -11.98
CA ARG A 322 -8.71 -3.37 -11.15
C ARG A 322 -9.97 -3.55 -12.01
N LEU A 323 -10.01 -2.89 -13.15
CA LEU A 323 -11.15 -2.92 -14.07
C LEU A 323 -11.16 -4.18 -14.95
N HIS A 324 -10.16 -5.06 -14.82
CA HIS A 324 -9.98 -6.26 -15.63
C HIS A 324 -10.10 -5.98 -17.14
N LEU A 325 -9.48 -4.87 -17.61
CA LEU A 325 -9.71 -4.38 -18.97
C LEU A 325 -9.40 -5.39 -20.09
N ASP A 326 -8.49 -6.33 -19.84
CA ASP A 326 -8.11 -7.38 -20.80
C ASP A 326 -9.07 -8.58 -20.79
N GLU A 327 -9.92 -8.70 -19.78
CA GLU A 327 -10.94 -9.76 -19.63
C GLU A 327 -12.35 -9.27 -19.99
N LEU A 328 -12.52 -7.96 -20.19
CA LEU A 328 -13.81 -7.37 -20.58
C LEU A 328 -14.26 -7.88 -21.95
N SER A 329 -15.57 -8.05 -22.11
CA SER A 329 -16.16 -8.25 -23.43
C SER A 329 -15.88 -7.05 -24.35
N GLU A 330 -15.84 -7.27 -25.67
CA GLU A 330 -15.58 -6.21 -26.65
C GLU A 330 -16.51 -4.99 -26.43
N ALA A 331 -17.80 -5.23 -26.22
CA ALA A 331 -18.78 -4.19 -25.93
C ALA A 331 -18.51 -3.40 -24.63
N GLN A 332 -18.01 -4.05 -23.58
CA GLN A 332 -17.61 -3.35 -22.35
C GLN A 332 -16.29 -2.62 -22.53
N ARG A 333 -15.36 -3.19 -23.29
CA ARG A 333 -14.04 -2.63 -23.54
C ARG A 333 -14.13 -1.33 -24.35
N GLU A 334 -15.02 -1.26 -25.33
CA GLU A 334 -15.29 -0.05 -26.12
C GLU A 334 -15.89 1.09 -25.28
N ARG A 335 -16.62 0.76 -24.21
CA ARG A 335 -17.25 1.75 -23.33
C ARG A 335 -16.24 2.48 -22.44
N ILE A 336 -15.07 1.92 -22.16
CA ILE A 336 -14.13 2.47 -21.18
C ILE A 336 -12.73 2.71 -21.75
N GLN A 337 -12.24 3.92 -21.55
CA GLN A 337 -10.88 4.32 -21.92
C GLN A 337 -10.13 4.87 -20.70
N LEU A 338 -8.86 4.48 -20.56
CA LEU A 338 -7.92 5.11 -19.65
C LEU A 338 -6.92 5.93 -20.46
N ILE A 339 -6.71 7.19 -20.08
CA ILE A 339 -5.75 8.09 -20.72
C ILE A 339 -4.79 8.68 -19.71
N HIS A 340 -3.52 8.76 -20.10
CA HIS A 340 -2.55 9.60 -19.41
C HIS A 340 -2.75 11.07 -19.82
N GLY A 341 -2.88 11.94 -18.84
CA GLY A 341 -3.15 13.37 -19.05
C GLY A 341 -3.04 14.18 -17.77
N SER A 342 -3.09 15.51 -17.90
CA SER A 342 -2.99 16.41 -16.76
C SER A 342 -4.03 17.52 -16.88
N LEU A 343 -4.64 17.87 -15.75
CA LEU A 343 -5.60 18.96 -15.66
C LEU A 343 -4.97 20.36 -15.84
N LEU A 344 -3.65 20.44 -16.02
CA LEU A 344 -2.94 21.68 -16.29
C LEU A 344 -2.77 21.97 -17.78
N TYR A 345 -3.03 20.98 -18.64
CA TYR A 345 -2.87 21.11 -20.08
C TYR A 345 -4.19 20.88 -20.79
N ARG A 346 -4.37 21.60 -21.90
CA ARG A 346 -5.55 21.47 -22.74
C ARG A 346 -5.56 20.09 -23.39
N ASP A 347 -6.65 19.35 -23.23
CA ASP A 347 -6.83 18.06 -23.86
C ASP A 347 -8.23 17.96 -24.47
N ARG A 348 -8.27 17.88 -25.82
CA ARG A 348 -9.52 17.80 -26.58
C ARG A 348 -10.29 16.51 -26.31
N ARG A 349 -9.62 15.47 -25.80
CA ARG A 349 -10.26 14.19 -25.45
C ARG A 349 -11.25 14.34 -24.30
N LEU A 350 -11.12 15.41 -23.48
CA LEU A 350 -11.99 15.70 -22.34
C LEU A 350 -13.29 16.41 -22.73
N ALA A 351 -13.47 16.77 -24.00
CA ALA A 351 -14.66 17.47 -24.45
C ALA A 351 -15.85 16.52 -24.71
N GLY A 352 -17.07 17.06 -24.55
CA GLY A 352 -18.30 16.38 -24.94
C GLY A 352 -18.72 15.24 -24.00
N PHE A 353 -18.35 15.33 -22.72
CA PHE A 353 -18.88 14.46 -21.66
C PHE A 353 -20.07 15.12 -20.96
N ASP A 354 -21.04 14.32 -20.54
CA ASP A 354 -22.19 14.80 -19.77
C ASP A 354 -21.76 15.20 -18.37
N VAL A 355 -20.91 14.38 -17.73
CA VAL A 355 -20.39 14.63 -16.40
C VAL A 355 -18.88 14.46 -16.35
N ALA A 356 -18.21 15.39 -15.67
CA ALA A 356 -16.83 15.23 -15.25
C ALA A 356 -16.74 15.17 -13.73
N THR A 357 -15.92 14.28 -13.18
CA THR A 357 -15.68 14.13 -11.74
C THR A 357 -14.24 14.49 -11.38
N LEU A 358 -14.06 15.20 -10.27
CA LEU A 358 -12.78 15.48 -9.63
C LEU A 358 -12.88 15.04 -8.17
N VAL A 359 -12.66 13.75 -7.92
CA VAL A 359 -12.88 13.14 -6.61
C VAL A 359 -11.59 13.17 -5.81
N GLU A 360 -11.45 14.13 -4.89
CA GLU A 360 -10.26 14.32 -4.06
C GLU A 360 -9.00 14.59 -4.90
N VAL A 361 -9.08 15.63 -5.75
CA VAL A 361 -8.05 15.93 -6.75
C VAL A 361 -7.45 17.32 -6.55
N ILE A 362 -8.28 18.28 -6.15
CA ILE A 362 -7.90 19.69 -6.14
C ILE A 362 -6.90 20.00 -5.03
N GLU A 363 -7.02 19.31 -3.89
CA GLU A 363 -6.19 19.43 -2.70
C GLU A 363 -4.75 18.96 -2.92
N HIS A 364 -4.50 18.16 -3.95
CA HIS A 364 -3.16 17.71 -4.33
C HIS A 364 -2.45 18.68 -5.29
N LEU A 365 -3.14 19.74 -5.74
CA LEU A 365 -2.58 20.76 -6.61
C LEU A 365 -2.09 21.98 -5.81
N ASP A 366 -1.02 22.61 -6.27
CA ASP A 366 -0.62 23.91 -5.73
C ASP A 366 -1.72 24.95 -6.02
N PRO A 367 -2.13 25.80 -5.05
CA PRO A 367 -3.23 26.75 -5.24
C PRO A 367 -3.16 27.62 -6.52
N PRO A 368 -1.98 28.11 -6.98
CA PRO A 368 -1.89 28.86 -8.24
C PRO A 368 -2.30 28.07 -9.49
N ARG A 369 -2.32 26.73 -9.43
CA ARG A 369 -2.66 25.85 -10.55
C ARG A 369 -4.16 25.63 -10.73
N LEU A 370 -4.97 25.97 -9.71
CA LEU A 370 -6.43 25.81 -9.77
C LEU A 370 -7.08 26.65 -10.87
N GLY A 371 -6.50 27.82 -11.19
CA GLY A 371 -6.96 28.63 -12.33
C GLY A 371 -6.76 27.92 -13.67
N ALA A 372 -5.65 27.20 -13.85
CA ALA A 372 -5.41 26.43 -15.06
C ALA A 372 -6.37 25.24 -15.17
N LEU A 373 -6.57 24.51 -14.05
CA LEU A 373 -7.58 23.45 -13.95
C LEU A 373 -8.97 23.97 -14.33
N ALA A 374 -9.36 25.12 -13.78
CA ALA A 374 -10.66 25.71 -14.03
C ALA A 374 -10.86 26.01 -15.53
N GLN A 375 -9.84 26.58 -16.18
CA GLN A 375 -9.87 26.86 -17.62
C GLN A 375 -9.93 25.58 -18.49
N VAL A 376 -9.28 24.49 -18.06
CA VAL A 376 -9.32 23.21 -18.78
C VAL A 376 -10.69 22.54 -18.62
N VAL A 377 -11.19 22.43 -17.39
CA VAL A 377 -12.43 21.70 -17.09
C VAL A 377 -13.67 22.52 -17.46
N PHE A 378 -13.83 23.71 -16.87
CA PHE A 378 -15.04 24.53 -17.02
C PHE A 378 -15.02 25.40 -18.28
N GLY A 379 -13.83 25.80 -18.74
CA GLY A 379 -13.67 26.66 -19.93
C GLY A 379 -13.65 25.91 -21.26
N GLN A 380 -13.00 24.74 -21.31
CA GLN A 380 -12.72 24.06 -22.58
C GLN A 380 -13.41 22.70 -22.71
N SER A 381 -13.28 21.82 -21.71
CA SER A 381 -14.01 20.54 -21.68
C SER A 381 -15.52 20.77 -21.61
N ARG A 382 -15.94 21.78 -20.82
CA ARG A 382 -17.32 22.28 -20.69
C ARG A 382 -18.37 21.17 -20.55
N PRO A 383 -18.19 20.19 -19.64
CA PRO A 383 -19.19 19.13 -19.47
C PRO A 383 -20.51 19.73 -18.96
N ARG A 384 -21.63 19.03 -19.16
CA ARG A 384 -22.94 19.51 -18.68
C ARG A 384 -22.97 19.64 -17.16
N ARG A 385 -22.31 18.72 -16.44
CA ARG A 385 -22.11 18.81 -14.99
C ARG A 385 -20.66 18.54 -14.61
N VAL A 386 -20.16 19.22 -13.58
CA VAL A 386 -18.89 18.91 -12.91
C VAL A 386 -19.16 18.59 -11.46
N ILE A 387 -18.66 17.47 -10.96
CA ILE A 387 -18.74 17.11 -9.55
C ILE A 387 -17.33 17.17 -8.98
N VAL A 388 -17.14 17.97 -7.94
CA VAL A 388 -15.86 18.13 -7.24
C VAL A 388 -16.06 17.71 -5.79
N THR A 389 -15.19 16.86 -5.27
CA THR A 389 -15.17 16.56 -3.82
C THR A 389 -13.83 16.94 -3.23
N THR A 390 -13.85 17.46 -2.01
CA THR A 390 -12.64 17.85 -1.28
C THR A 390 -12.87 17.73 0.24
N PRO A 391 -11.81 17.52 1.04
CA PRO A 391 -11.91 17.53 2.50
C PRO A 391 -12.48 18.84 3.05
N ASN A 392 -13.15 18.75 4.20
CA ASN A 392 -13.58 19.91 4.97
C ASN A 392 -12.63 20.19 6.14
N ARG A 393 -11.87 21.28 6.06
CA ARG A 393 -10.96 21.72 7.12
C ARG A 393 -11.70 22.10 8.41
N ASP A 394 -12.92 22.64 8.32
CA ASP A 394 -13.71 23.04 9.50
C ASP A 394 -14.03 21.81 10.38
N TYR A 395 -14.18 20.65 9.74
CA TYR A 395 -14.42 19.37 10.42
C TYR A 395 -13.17 18.80 11.10
N ASN A 396 -11.96 19.27 10.77
CA ASN A 396 -10.72 18.67 11.30
C ASN A 396 -10.58 18.76 12.82
N THR A 397 -11.28 19.71 13.45
CA THR A 397 -11.38 19.81 14.91
C THR A 397 -11.96 18.56 15.58
N ARG A 398 -12.68 17.72 14.82
CA ARG A 398 -13.21 16.42 15.27
C ARG A 398 -12.17 15.29 15.24
N TYR A 399 -10.99 15.53 14.67
CA TYR A 399 -9.90 14.56 14.61
C TYR A 399 -8.72 15.01 15.49
N PRO A 400 -7.88 14.09 15.99
CA PRO A 400 -6.71 14.43 16.81
C PRO A 400 -5.53 14.93 15.93
N LEU A 401 -5.77 15.92 15.06
CA LEU A 401 -4.83 16.37 14.03
C LEU A 401 -4.02 17.63 14.40
N GLY A 402 -4.43 18.40 15.42
CA GLY A 402 -3.80 19.68 15.74
C GLY A 402 -3.90 20.67 14.55
N GLU A 403 -2.81 21.37 14.22
CA GLU A 403 -2.73 22.27 13.05
C GLU A 403 -2.35 21.55 11.74
N ARG A 404 -2.27 20.21 11.73
CA ARG A 404 -1.85 19.44 10.55
C ARG A 404 -3.03 19.18 9.61
N LEU A 405 -2.73 19.04 8.32
CA LEU A 405 -3.67 18.53 7.33
C LEU A 405 -4.05 17.08 7.66
N ARG A 406 -5.25 16.65 7.23
CA ARG A 406 -5.77 15.28 7.41
C ARG A 406 -4.90 14.25 6.71
N HIS A 407 -4.34 14.61 5.56
CA HIS A 407 -3.37 13.79 4.85
C HIS A 407 -2.11 14.59 4.51
N THR A 408 -0.95 13.93 4.59
CA THR A 408 0.37 14.54 4.42
C THR A 408 0.70 14.90 2.97
N ASP A 409 -0.02 14.33 2.02
CA ASP A 409 0.08 14.58 0.58
C ASP A 409 -0.83 15.71 0.10
N HIS A 410 -1.65 16.28 0.98
CA HIS A 410 -2.44 17.47 0.69
C HIS A 410 -1.55 18.71 0.64
N ARG A 411 -1.76 19.56 -0.36
CA ARG A 411 -1.17 20.90 -0.46
C ARG A 411 -1.98 21.92 0.33
N PHE A 412 -3.29 21.71 0.43
CA PHE A 412 -4.21 22.52 1.21
C PHE A 412 -5.46 21.70 1.56
N GLU A 413 -6.23 22.18 2.53
CA GLU A 413 -7.61 21.73 2.78
C GLU A 413 -8.49 22.97 2.95
N TRP A 414 -9.61 23.00 2.24
CA TRP A 414 -10.53 24.12 2.30
C TRP A 414 -11.53 23.99 3.45
N SER A 415 -11.76 25.10 4.13
CA SER A 415 -12.99 25.34 4.88
C SER A 415 -14.20 25.38 3.94
N ARG A 416 -15.41 25.32 4.49
CA ARG A 416 -16.65 25.47 3.71
C ARG A 416 -16.72 26.83 3.02
N ALA A 417 -16.25 27.87 3.70
CA ALA A 417 -16.21 29.23 3.17
C ALA A 417 -15.23 29.36 1.99
N GLU A 418 -14.04 28.76 2.07
CA GLU A 418 -13.07 28.77 0.96
C GLU A 418 -13.58 27.96 -0.24
N ALA A 419 -14.20 26.80 -0.01
CA ALA A 419 -14.81 26.00 -1.06
C ALA A 419 -15.94 26.77 -1.77
N HIS A 420 -16.78 27.47 -1.02
CA HIS A 420 -17.85 28.32 -1.56
C HIS A 420 -17.28 29.50 -2.36
N ALA A 421 -16.28 30.20 -1.83
CA ALA A 421 -15.65 31.32 -2.52
C ALA A 421 -14.99 30.90 -3.84
N TRP A 422 -14.36 29.72 -3.89
CA TRP A 422 -13.84 29.16 -5.13
C TRP A 422 -14.97 28.82 -6.10
N ALA A 423 -16.05 28.20 -5.63
CA ALA A 423 -17.21 27.89 -6.45
C ALA A 423 -17.86 29.14 -7.06
N ASP A 424 -18.00 30.22 -6.29
CA ASP A 424 -18.51 31.50 -6.76
C ASP A 424 -17.64 32.10 -7.87
N GLN A 425 -16.31 31.96 -7.76
CA GLN A 425 -15.39 32.39 -8.82
C GLN A 425 -15.59 31.58 -10.10
N ILE A 426 -15.83 30.27 -9.99
CA ILE A 426 -16.14 29.42 -11.14
C ILE A 426 -17.46 29.86 -11.79
N VAL A 427 -18.52 30.05 -11.01
CA VAL A 427 -19.84 30.50 -11.49
C VAL A 427 -19.80 31.90 -12.12
N ALA A 428 -18.99 32.81 -11.58
CA ALA A 428 -18.83 34.16 -12.13
C ALA A 428 -18.03 34.18 -13.44
N THR A 429 -17.09 33.24 -13.61
CA THR A 429 -16.17 33.20 -14.77
C THR A 429 -16.71 32.33 -15.89
N PHE A 430 -17.39 31.24 -15.55
CA PHE A 430 -17.90 30.23 -16.46
C PHE A 430 -19.40 30.08 -16.25
N SER A 431 -20.16 29.88 -17.33
CA SER A 431 -21.63 29.74 -17.29
C SER A 431 -22.09 28.44 -16.61
N TYR A 432 -21.96 28.39 -15.29
CA TYR A 432 -22.38 27.30 -14.43
C TYR A 432 -23.17 27.86 -13.24
N THR A 433 -24.05 27.05 -12.66
CA THR A 433 -24.58 27.21 -11.30
C THR A 433 -23.91 26.19 -10.39
N VAL A 434 -23.95 26.38 -9.07
CA VAL A 434 -23.36 25.44 -8.12
C VAL A 434 -24.32 25.10 -6.98
N ALA A 435 -24.31 23.84 -6.56
CA ALA A 435 -24.90 23.36 -5.32
C ALA A 435 -23.84 22.67 -4.46
N GLN A 436 -23.82 22.93 -3.16
CA GLN A 436 -22.91 22.31 -2.20
C GLN A 436 -23.67 21.29 -1.35
N ARG A 437 -23.10 20.10 -1.18
CA ARG A 437 -23.60 19.04 -0.30
C ARG A 437 -22.49 18.61 0.65
N ASP A 438 -22.86 18.32 1.89
CA ASP A 438 -21.95 17.70 2.86
C ASP A 438 -21.86 16.19 2.60
N LEU A 439 -20.68 15.61 2.79
CA LEU A 439 -20.41 14.18 2.67
C LEU A 439 -19.91 13.63 4.01
N GLY A 440 -20.50 12.54 4.46
CA GLY A 440 -20.19 11.94 5.75
C GLY A 440 -21.18 12.32 6.86
N PRO A 441 -20.92 11.86 8.10
CA PRO A 441 -21.72 12.27 9.26
C PRO A 441 -21.63 13.79 9.43
N ALA A 442 -22.75 14.47 9.19
CA ALA A 442 -22.81 15.92 9.25
C ALA A 442 -22.86 16.39 10.71
N ASP A 443 -22.01 17.35 11.03
CA ASP A 443 -22.09 18.12 12.25
C ASP A 443 -22.92 19.41 12.00
N PRO A 444 -23.82 19.81 12.91
CA PRO A 444 -24.67 20.99 12.73
C PRO A 444 -23.88 22.29 12.50
N ASP A 445 -22.71 22.43 13.12
CA ASP A 445 -21.91 23.65 13.06
C ASP A 445 -20.80 23.55 12.02
N LEU A 446 -20.23 22.35 11.83
CA LEU A 446 -19.04 22.15 10.99
C LEU A 446 -19.35 21.58 9.59
N GLY A 447 -20.55 21.06 9.34
CA GLY A 447 -20.89 20.34 8.12
C GLY A 447 -20.34 18.90 8.10
N GLY A 448 -20.18 18.31 6.91
CA GLY A 448 -19.62 16.96 6.77
C GLY A 448 -18.08 16.95 6.78
N PRO A 449 -17.44 15.81 7.06
CA PRO A 449 -15.97 15.67 6.97
C PRO A 449 -15.42 15.88 5.57
N SER A 450 -16.23 15.70 4.53
CA SER A 450 -15.90 16.05 3.14
C SER A 450 -17.02 16.89 2.54
N GLN A 451 -16.71 17.63 1.50
CA GLN A 451 -17.62 18.54 0.81
C GLN A 451 -17.76 18.10 -0.65
N MET A 452 -18.96 18.25 -1.21
CA MET A 452 -19.22 17.99 -2.62
C MET A 452 -19.82 19.24 -3.28
N LEU A 453 -19.17 19.74 -4.31
CA LEU A 453 -19.64 20.82 -5.16
C LEU A 453 -20.13 20.24 -6.48
N ILE A 454 -21.37 20.56 -6.83
CA ILE A 454 -22.02 20.11 -8.06
C ILE A 454 -22.28 21.33 -8.92
N PHE A 455 -21.57 21.43 -10.05
CA PHE A 455 -21.70 22.53 -10.98
C PHE A 455 -22.55 22.12 -12.18
N ASP A 456 -23.62 22.83 -12.45
CA ASP A 456 -24.50 22.62 -13.59
C ASP A 456 -24.31 23.70 -14.64
N ARG A 457 -24.01 23.32 -15.88
CA ARG A 457 -23.81 24.29 -16.95
C ARG A 457 -25.12 25.01 -17.22
N SER A 458 -25.11 26.34 -17.09
CA SER A 458 -26.23 27.18 -17.47
C SER A 458 -26.39 27.16 -18.99
N GLU A 459 -27.63 27.06 -19.47
CA GLU A 459 -27.95 27.12 -20.91
C GLU A 459 -27.61 28.46 -21.55
#